data_AF-A0A434TDS0-F1
#
_entry.id   AF-A0A434TDS0-F1
#
_cell.length_a   1.000
_cell.length_b   1.000
_cell.length_c   1.000
_cell.angle_alpha   90.00
_cell.angle_beta   90.00
_cell.angle_gamma   90.00
#
_symmetry.space_group_name_H-M   'P 1'
#
loop_
_entity.id
_entity.type
_entity.pdbx_description
1 polymer ?
#
loop_
_entity_poly.entity_id
_entity_poly.type
_entity_poly.pdbx_seq_one_letter_code
_entity_poly.pdbx_strand_id
1 'polypeptide(L)'
;MRRSAAPKPHKREGIWYLVRRVPKEFAAFDRRCLVRISTGVAVADDPRGVRARDAVQSLGAGLEAYWRRLREGQSAEAGLRFEAARKRARSFGLAYRSNEELAAGPLDELMARIKLLLDKKSIEDAQDVSAVMGGEKRPAVRLSGLIKEFETIEQQNLLTMSPNQIKKWRNPKKRAVANLVGVIGDKEIASLTRDDAIAFREWWQKRIVEDGLDIGTANKDIGHVSKMLRVVDLTHQLKLEPVFRNLRLSGAVPGQRAAFTAEFIQEKILAEGALDGLNDEARHLIYV
;
A
#
# COMPACT_ATOMS: atom_id res chain seq x y z
N MET A 1 -6.18 -18.62 7.87
CA MET A 1 -5.12 -17.86 8.57
C MET A 1 -5.25 -18.07 10.07
N ARG A 2 -4.29 -18.73 10.75
CA ARG A 2 -4.27 -18.71 12.22
C ARG A 2 -3.85 -17.31 12.65
N ARG A 3 -4.76 -16.53 13.26
CA ARG A 3 -4.40 -15.28 13.94
C ARG A 3 -3.22 -15.60 14.87
N SER A 4 -2.10 -14.90 14.70
CA SER A 4 -0.99 -15.05 15.63
C SER A 4 -1.50 -14.70 17.02
N ALA A 5 -1.39 -15.63 17.97
CA ALA A 5 -1.86 -15.41 19.33
C ALA A 5 -1.17 -14.17 19.90
N ALA A 6 -1.91 -13.35 20.65
CA ALA A 6 -1.36 -12.15 21.28
C ALA A 6 -0.08 -12.52 22.07
N PRO A 7 1.00 -11.72 21.94
CA PRO A 7 2.28 -12.06 22.55
C PRO A 7 2.10 -12.12 24.07
N LYS A 8 2.46 -13.27 24.66
CA LYS A 8 2.38 -13.51 26.11
C LYS A 8 3.75 -13.27 26.73
N PRO A 9 3.82 -12.67 27.93
CA PRO A 9 5.08 -12.50 28.62
C PRO A 9 5.59 -13.85 29.14
N HIS A 10 6.88 -14.12 28.92
CA HIS A 10 7.55 -15.34 29.37
C HIS A 10 8.48 -15.04 30.54
N LYS A 11 8.35 -15.78 31.64
CA LYS A 11 9.22 -15.65 32.82
C LYS A 11 10.55 -16.34 32.55
N ARG A 12 11.67 -15.63 32.77
CA ARG A 12 13.00 -16.24 32.75
C ARG A 12 13.95 -15.42 33.61
N GLU A 13 14.80 -16.08 34.41
CA GLU A 13 15.86 -15.41 35.17
C GLU A 13 15.36 -14.20 35.99
N GLY A 14 14.16 -14.30 36.56
CA GLY A 14 13.58 -13.22 37.35
C GLY A 14 13.09 -11.99 36.56
N ILE A 15 13.12 -12.01 35.22
CA ILE A 15 12.68 -10.92 34.34
C ILE A 15 11.63 -11.45 33.34
N TRP A 16 10.72 -10.57 32.91
CA TRP A 16 9.76 -10.88 31.85
C TRP A 16 10.36 -10.64 30.45
N TYR A 17 10.13 -11.56 29.52
CA TYR A 17 10.61 -11.49 28.13
C TYR A 17 9.47 -11.56 27.12
N LEU A 18 9.63 -10.85 26.00
CA LEU A 18 8.96 -11.13 24.74
C LEU A 18 9.76 -12.20 24.00
N VAL A 19 9.12 -13.35 23.74
CA VAL A 19 9.68 -14.40 22.90
C VAL A 19 8.77 -14.56 21.69
N ARG A 20 9.29 -14.29 20.50
CA ARG A 20 8.51 -14.35 19.26
C ARG A 20 9.29 -15.03 18.16
N ARG A 21 8.68 -16.01 17.51
CA ARG A 21 9.22 -16.61 16.28
C ARG A 21 9.05 -15.61 15.14
N VAL A 22 10.08 -15.47 14.30
CA VAL A 22 9.97 -14.71 13.06
C VAL A 22 8.87 -15.37 12.21
N PRO A 23 7.81 -14.64 11.79
CA PRO A 23 6.78 -15.21 10.94
C PRO A 23 7.38 -15.72 9.63
N LYS A 24 6.79 -16.78 9.04
CA LYS A 24 7.28 -17.37 7.77
C LYS A 24 7.44 -16.32 6.67
N GLU A 25 6.54 -15.34 6.63
CA GLU A 25 6.57 -14.22 5.69
C GLU A 25 7.80 -13.32 5.83
N PHE A 26 8.46 -13.32 7.00
CA PHE A 26 9.66 -12.53 7.26
C PHE A 26 10.91 -13.39 7.45
N ALA A 27 10.81 -14.71 7.37
CA ALA A 27 11.94 -15.62 7.57
C ALA A 27 13.04 -15.47 6.50
N ALA A 28 12.68 -15.01 5.30
CA ALA A 28 13.65 -14.66 4.26
C ALA A 28 14.43 -13.37 4.59
N PHE A 29 13.86 -12.49 5.41
CA PHE A 29 14.43 -11.17 5.74
C PHE A 29 15.17 -11.17 7.09
N ASP A 30 14.67 -11.88 8.09
CA ASP A 30 15.29 -12.01 9.42
C ASP A 30 15.62 -13.48 9.72
N ARG A 31 16.93 -13.80 9.67
CA ARG A 31 17.47 -15.15 9.88
C ARG A 31 17.52 -15.60 11.34
N ARG A 32 17.17 -14.72 12.30
CA ARG A 32 17.31 -15.01 13.73
C ARG A 32 16.37 -16.14 14.21
N CYS A 33 15.37 -16.53 13.42
CA CYS A 33 14.37 -17.59 13.66
C CYS A 33 13.49 -17.37 14.90
N LEU A 34 14.08 -17.06 16.05
CA LEU A 34 13.44 -16.72 17.33
C LEU A 34 14.04 -15.40 17.86
N VAL A 35 13.21 -14.37 17.98
CA VAL A 35 13.58 -13.08 18.56
C VAL A 35 13.21 -13.07 20.04
N ARG A 36 14.16 -12.68 20.89
CA ARG A 36 14.02 -12.61 22.35
C ARG A 36 14.37 -11.19 22.79
N ILE A 37 13.44 -10.52 23.44
CA ILE A 37 13.63 -9.15 23.92
C ILE A 37 13.21 -9.10 25.39
N SER A 38 14.10 -8.62 26.26
CA SER A 38 13.79 -8.39 27.67
C SER A 38 12.83 -7.20 27.80
N THR A 39 11.80 -7.33 28.62
CA THR A 39 10.91 -6.19 28.95
C THR A 39 11.53 -5.24 29.97
N GLY A 40 12.57 -5.69 30.69
CA GLY A 40 13.15 -4.96 31.82
C GLY A 40 12.31 -4.99 33.11
N VAL A 41 11.12 -5.62 33.08
CA VAL A 41 10.25 -5.76 34.26
C VAL A 41 10.65 -7.01 35.05
N ALA A 42 11.05 -6.84 36.31
CA ALA A 42 11.33 -7.96 37.19
C ALA A 42 10.03 -8.69 37.56
N VAL A 43 10.10 -10.02 37.65
CA VAL A 43 8.99 -10.89 38.08
C VAL A 43 8.65 -10.62 39.55
N ALA A 44 9.60 -10.15 40.35
CA ALA A 44 9.39 -9.74 41.74
C ALA A 44 8.48 -8.50 41.85
N ASP A 45 8.66 -7.52 40.97
CA ASP A 45 7.90 -6.26 40.97
C ASP A 45 6.49 -6.40 40.35
N ASP A 46 6.31 -7.39 39.48
CA ASP A 46 5.03 -7.69 38.83
C ASP A 46 4.80 -9.20 38.71
N PRO A 47 4.39 -9.88 39.82
CA PRO A 47 4.21 -11.33 39.85
C PRO A 47 3.12 -11.83 38.90
N ARG A 48 2.09 -10.99 38.68
CA ARG A 48 0.93 -11.23 37.81
C ARG A 48 1.17 -10.83 36.35
N GLY A 49 2.25 -10.10 36.07
CA GLY A 49 2.69 -9.75 34.73
C GLY A 49 1.76 -8.79 33.99
N VAL A 50 1.11 -7.86 34.71
CA VAL A 50 0.20 -6.86 34.13
C VAL A 50 0.99 -5.80 33.35
N ARG A 51 1.98 -5.16 33.98
CA ARG A 51 2.89 -4.20 33.33
C ARG A 51 3.76 -4.90 32.29
N ALA A 52 4.18 -6.13 32.59
CA ALA A 52 4.93 -6.95 31.64
C ALA A 52 4.12 -7.25 30.37
N ARG A 53 2.80 -7.42 30.47
CA ARG A 53 1.93 -7.67 29.31
C ARG A 53 1.87 -6.46 28.38
N ASP A 54 1.73 -5.26 28.93
CA ASP A 54 1.70 -4.02 28.13
C ASP A 54 3.06 -3.76 27.47
N ALA A 55 4.16 -3.99 28.21
CA ALA A 55 5.51 -3.91 27.67
C ALA A 55 5.74 -4.91 26.53
N VAL A 56 5.29 -6.16 26.70
CA VAL A 56 5.36 -7.20 25.66
C VAL A 56 4.52 -6.85 24.44
N GLN A 57 3.34 -6.25 24.61
CA GLN A 57 2.52 -5.79 23.49
C GLN A 57 3.20 -4.65 22.71
N SER A 58 3.75 -3.66 23.41
CA SER A 58 4.47 -2.53 22.80
C SER A 58 5.71 -3.00 22.04
N LEU A 59 6.55 -3.84 22.66
CA LEU A 59 7.71 -4.46 22.01
C LEU A 59 7.31 -5.35 20.83
N GLY A 60 6.19 -6.06 20.95
CA GLY A 60 5.63 -6.88 19.89
C GLY A 60 5.22 -6.06 18.66
N ALA A 61 4.56 -4.92 18.88
CA ALA A 61 4.18 -3.98 17.83
C ALA A 61 5.40 -3.31 17.17
N GLY A 62 6.41 -2.96 17.97
CA GLY A 62 7.68 -2.42 17.48
C GLY A 62 8.44 -3.42 16.60
N LEU A 63 8.49 -4.69 17.00
CA LEU A 63 9.14 -5.75 16.24
C LEU A 63 8.42 -6.03 14.91
N GLU A 64 7.09 -6.00 14.88
CA GLU A 64 6.33 -6.08 13.63
C GLU A 64 6.59 -4.89 12.70
N ALA A 65 6.70 -3.68 13.27
CA ALA A 65 7.04 -2.49 12.49
C ALA A 65 8.46 -2.59 11.89
N TYR A 66 9.40 -3.16 12.65
CA TYR A 66 10.76 -3.41 12.16
C TYR A 66 10.77 -4.41 10.99
N TRP A 67 10.12 -5.56 11.13
CA TRP A 67 10.04 -6.54 10.03
C TRP A 67 9.34 -5.98 8.79
N ARG A 68 8.30 -5.14 8.98
CA ARG A 68 7.67 -4.42 7.87
C ARG A 68 8.66 -3.48 7.16
N ARG A 69 9.42 -2.67 7.90
CA ARG A 69 10.41 -1.75 7.31
C ARG A 69 11.53 -2.47 6.57
N LEU A 70 12.05 -3.56 7.14
CA LEU A 70 13.13 -4.33 6.51
C LEU A 70 12.69 -4.90 5.16
N ARG A 71 11.44 -5.37 5.10
CA ARG A 71 10.82 -5.86 3.87
C ARG A 71 10.54 -4.74 2.86
N GLU A 72 10.04 -3.59 3.31
CA GLU A 72 9.80 -2.43 2.45
C GLU A 72 11.10 -1.94 1.79
N GLY A 73 12.22 -1.91 2.52
CA GLY A 73 13.53 -1.50 1.97
C GLY A 73 14.02 -2.40 0.84
N GLN A 74 13.97 -3.72 1.02
CA GLN A 74 14.40 -4.66 -0.02
C GLN A 74 13.44 -4.69 -1.22
N SER A 75 12.13 -4.46 -0.99
CA SER A 75 11.16 -4.34 -2.09
C SER A 75 11.43 -3.11 -2.95
N ALA A 76 11.80 -1.98 -2.32
CA ALA A 76 12.16 -0.76 -3.04
C ALA A 76 13.45 -0.95 -3.85
N GLU A 77 14.47 -1.60 -3.28
CA GLU A 77 15.71 -1.93 -4.00
C GLU A 77 15.44 -2.85 -5.20
N ALA A 78 14.59 -3.88 -5.05
CA ALA A 78 14.20 -4.75 -6.14
C ALA A 78 13.47 -3.98 -7.25
N GLY A 79 12.59 -3.05 -6.90
CA GLY A 79 11.94 -2.14 -7.85
C GLY A 79 12.94 -1.31 -8.67
N LEU A 80 13.93 -0.71 -8.01
CA LEU A 80 14.97 0.08 -8.67
C LEU A 80 15.82 -0.76 -9.63
N ARG A 81 16.19 -1.99 -9.24
CA ARG A 81 16.95 -2.89 -10.11
C ARG A 81 16.15 -3.32 -11.33
N PHE A 82 14.86 -3.63 -11.14
CA PHE A 82 13.95 -3.94 -12.24
C PHE A 82 13.81 -2.76 -13.21
N GLU A 83 13.68 -1.53 -12.71
CA GLU A 83 13.63 -0.34 -13.57
C GLU A 83 14.94 -0.09 -14.32
N ALA A 84 16.09 -0.31 -13.67
CA ALA A 84 17.40 -0.21 -14.31
C ALA A 84 17.55 -1.26 -15.42
N ALA A 85 17.17 -2.51 -15.15
CA ALA A 85 17.15 -3.60 -16.13
C ALA A 85 16.24 -3.27 -17.32
N ARG A 86 15.08 -2.66 -17.08
CA ARG A 86 14.18 -2.20 -18.14
C ARG A 86 14.75 -1.06 -18.98
N LYS A 87 15.38 -0.06 -18.36
CA LYS A 87 16.03 1.04 -19.10
C LYS A 87 17.13 0.52 -20.01
N ARG A 88 17.91 -0.46 -19.53
CA ARG A 88 18.91 -1.16 -20.34
C ARG A 88 18.29 -1.98 -21.46
N ALA A 89 17.30 -2.83 -21.18
CA ALA A 89 16.62 -3.59 -22.24
C ALA A 89 16.11 -2.68 -23.37
N ARG A 90 15.58 -1.49 -23.01
CA ARG A 90 15.18 -0.45 -23.98
C ARG A 90 16.33 0.15 -24.76
N SER A 91 17.51 0.39 -24.18
CA SER A 91 18.70 0.82 -24.94
C SER A 91 19.20 -0.25 -25.90
N PHE A 92 18.85 -1.52 -25.66
CA PHE A 92 19.03 -2.62 -26.61
C PHE A 92 17.90 -2.74 -27.65
N GLY A 93 16.86 -1.89 -27.60
CA GLY A 93 15.71 -1.95 -28.51
C GLY A 93 14.73 -3.08 -28.18
N LEU A 94 14.87 -3.72 -27.01
CA LEU A 94 14.05 -4.86 -26.59
C LEU A 94 13.03 -4.44 -25.53
N ALA A 95 11.86 -5.08 -25.58
CA ALA A 95 10.94 -5.07 -24.44
C ALA A 95 11.47 -6.03 -23.36
N TYR A 96 11.51 -5.55 -22.12
CA TYR A 96 11.89 -6.39 -20.97
C TYR A 96 10.87 -7.52 -20.81
N ARG A 97 11.37 -8.75 -20.66
CA ARG A 97 10.60 -9.95 -20.34
C ARG A 97 11.34 -10.69 -19.23
N SER A 98 10.63 -11.32 -18.31
CA SER A 98 11.28 -12.14 -17.29
C SER A 98 11.85 -13.41 -17.91
N ASN A 99 12.82 -14.04 -17.24
CA ASN A 99 13.37 -15.32 -17.67
C ASN A 99 12.28 -16.38 -17.88
N GLU A 100 11.28 -16.43 -16.99
CA GLU A 100 10.13 -17.34 -17.10
C GLU A 100 9.31 -17.10 -18.38
N GLU A 101 9.11 -15.83 -18.76
CA GLU A 101 8.39 -15.47 -20.00
C GLU A 101 9.19 -15.77 -21.26
N LEU A 102 10.51 -15.64 -21.20
CA LEU A 102 11.40 -15.98 -22.30
C LEU A 102 11.50 -17.49 -22.49
N ALA A 103 11.56 -18.25 -21.39
CA ALA A 103 11.59 -19.71 -21.42
C ALA A 103 10.28 -20.32 -21.95
N ALA A 104 9.13 -19.69 -21.67
CA ALA A 104 7.83 -20.09 -22.21
C ALA A 104 7.58 -19.58 -23.65
N GLY A 105 8.43 -18.69 -24.16
CA GLY A 105 8.30 -18.08 -25.48
C GLY A 105 8.96 -18.88 -26.61
N PRO A 106 8.93 -18.35 -27.85
CA PRO A 106 9.60 -18.98 -28.99
C PRO A 106 11.11 -18.97 -28.83
N LEU A 107 11.77 -20.10 -29.13
CA LEU A 107 13.22 -20.23 -29.07
C LEU A 107 13.94 -19.21 -29.97
N ASP A 108 13.34 -18.83 -31.09
CA ASP A 108 13.88 -17.83 -32.02
C ASP A 108 14.06 -16.45 -31.37
N GLU A 109 13.14 -16.04 -30.49
CA GLU A 109 13.25 -14.78 -29.75
C GLU A 109 14.41 -14.83 -28.76
N LEU A 110 14.59 -15.97 -28.08
CA LEU A 110 15.71 -16.18 -27.17
C LEU A 110 17.05 -16.14 -27.91
N MET A 111 17.12 -16.79 -29.08
CA MET A 111 18.32 -16.80 -29.92
C MET A 111 18.64 -15.40 -30.47
N ALA A 112 17.63 -14.62 -30.86
CA ALA A 112 17.82 -13.23 -31.31
C ALA A 112 18.40 -12.34 -30.19
N ARG A 113 17.93 -12.53 -28.94
CA ARG A 113 18.46 -11.82 -27.76
C ARG A 113 19.90 -12.21 -27.44
N ILE A 114 20.25 -13.49 -27.54
CA ILE A 114 21.62 -13.98 -27.34
C ILE A 114 22.55 -13.42 -28.42
N LYS A 115 22.13 -13.43 -29.69
CA LYS A 115 22.89 -12.80 -30.80
C LYS A 115 23.14 -11.31 -30.55
N LEU A 116 22.14 -10.58 -30.07
CA LEU A 116 22.27 -9.16 -29.74
C LEU A 116 23.31 -8.89 -28.63
N LEU A 117 23.40 -9.77 -27.63
CA LEU A 117 24.42 -9.70 -26.57
C LEU A 117 25.83 -9.96 -27.13
N LEU A 118 25.97 -10.94 -28.02
CA LEU A 118 27.21 -11.26 -28.74
C LEU A 118 27.69 -10.09 -29.59
N ASP A 119 26.80 -9.51 -30.41
CA ASP A 119 27.13 -8.44 -31.36
C ASP A 119 27.60 -7.16 -30.66
N LYS A 120 27.08 -6.89 -29.46
CA LYS A 120 27.44 -5.70 -28.67
C LYS A 120 28.57 -5.91 -27.66
N LYS A 121 29.17 -7.11 -27.59
CA LYS A 121 30.19 -7.49 -26.60
C LYS A 121 29.76 -7.25 -25.14
N SER A 122 28.46 -7.25 -24.87
CA SER A 122 27.88 -7.01 -23.52
C SER A 122 27.71 -8.29 -22.70
N ILE A 123 28.28 -9.43 -23.14
CA ILE A 123 28.15 -10.72 -22.43
C ILE A 123 28.85 -10.70 -21.07
N GLU A 124 29.92 -9.90 -20.95
CA GLU A 124 30.70 -9.80 -19.71
C GLU A 124 30.03 -8.91 -18.67
N ASP A 125 29.09 -8.04 -19.07
CA ASP A 125 28.32 -7.23 -18.13
C ASP A 125 27.11 -8.02 -17.63
N ALA A 126 27.21 -8.53 -16.39
CA ALA A 126 26.13 -9.24 -15.71
C ALA A 126 24.82 -8.45 -15.67
N GLN A 127 24.87 -7.11 -15.71
CA GLN A 127 23.70 -6.25 -15.69
C GLN A 127 23.02 -6.14 -17.07
N ASP A 128 23.79 -6.18 -18.15
CA ASP A 128 23.26 -6.24 -19.52
C ASP A 128 22.67 -7.61 -19.82
N VAL A 129 23.34 -8.68 -19.38
CA VAL A 129 22.81 -10.05 -19.47
C VAL A 129 21.51 -10.17 -18.68
N SER A 130 21.45 -9.68 -17.45
CA SER A 130 20.22 -9.67 -16.66
C SER A 130 19.10 -8.85 -17.33
N ALA A 131 19.43 -7.71 -17.93
CA ALA A 131 18.46 -6.86 -18.62
C ALA A 131 17.88 -7.51 -19.89
N VAL A 132 18.71 -8.20 -20.67
CA VAL A 132 18.31 -8.81 -21.95
C VAL A 132 17.64 -10.17 -21.75
N MET A 133 18.14 -10.97 -20.80
CA MET A 133 17.67 -12.33 -20.50
C MET A 133 16.65 -12.40 -19.36
N GLY A 134 16.24 -11.27 -18.80
CA GLY A 134 15.16 -11.23 -17.81
C GLY A 134 15.54 -11.74 -16.43
N GLY A 135 16.79 -11.53 -16.01
CA GLY A 135 17.32 -12.00 -14.74
C GLY A 135 16.73 -11.29 -13.51
N GLU A 136 16.14 -10.11 -13.67
CA GLU A 136 15.45 -9.38 -12.60
C GLU A 136 13.97 -9.77 -12.49
N LYS A 137 13.55 -10.08 -11.27
CA LYS A 137 12.15 -10.40 -10.99
C LYS A 137 11.32 -9.12 -10.96
N ARG A 138 10.05 -9.22 -11.33
CA ARG A 138 9.10 -8.10 -11.16
C ARG A 138 9.00 -7.73 -9.68
N PRO A 139 8.86 -6.43 -9.36
CA PRO A 139 8.74 -6.01 -7.97
C PRO A 139 7.47 -6.60 -7.34
N ALA A 140 7.65 -7.24 -6.18
CA ALA A 140 6.56 -7.78 -5.38
C ALA A 140 5.89 -6.67 -4.57
N VAL A 141 5.15 -5.79 -5.26
CA VAL A 141 4.44 -4.68 -4.61
C VAL A 141 3.25 -5.22 -3.81
N ARG A 142 3.16 -4.85 -2.54
CA ARG A 142 2.03 -5.20 -1.67
C ARG A 142 0.97 -4.11 -1.60
N LEU A 143 -0.24 -4.50 -1.19
CA LEU A 143 -1.35 -3.56 -0.98
C LEU A 143 -0.99 -2.44 -0.01
N SER A 144 -0.31 -2.74 1.10
CA SER A 144 0.18 -1.73 2.06
C SER A 144 1.14 -0.70 1.44
N GLY A 145 1.93 -1.12 0.45
CA GLY A 145 2.88 -0.26 -0.30
C GLY A 145 2.24 0.48 -1.48
N LEU A 146 1.03 0.09 -1.90
CA LEU A 146 0.40 0.59 -3.13
C LEU A 146 0.30 2.11 -3.17
N ILE A 147 -0.02 2.76 -2.05
CA ILE A 147 -0.16 4.22 -1.98
C ILE A 147 1.20 4.90 -2.21
N LYS A 148 2.27 4.35 -1.62
CA LYS A 148 3.61 4.92 -1.75
C LYS A 148 4.08 4.83 -3.20
N GLU A 149 3.89 3.68 -3.84
CA GLU A 149 4.23 3.51 -5.26
C GLU A 149 3.40 4.45 -6.14
N PHE A 150 2.10 4.56 -5.86
CA PHE A 150 1.23 5.47 -6.58
C PHE A 150 1.64 6.95 -6.40
N GLU A 151 2.11 7.34 -5.21
CA GLU A 151 2.66 8.67 -4.92
C GLU A 151 3.95 8.94 -5.71
N THR A 152 4.85 7.96 -5.77
CA THR A 152 6.08 8.06 -6.57
C THR A 152 5.76 8.25 -8.06
N ILE A 153 4.78 7.51 -8.59
CA ILE A 153 4.38 7.60 -10.00
C ILE A 153 3.71 8.95 -10.32
N GLU A 154 2.83 9.44 -9.45
CA GLU A 154 2.08 10.69 -9.64
C GLU A 154 2.83 11.93 -9.10
N GLN A 155 4.14 11.83 -8.82
CA GLN A 155 4.92 12.92 -8.22
C GLN A 155 4.80 14.23 -9.02
N GLN A 156 4.79 14.15 -10.35
CA GLN A 156 4.60 15.31 -11.24
C GLN A 156 3.29 16.04 -10.98
N ASN A 157 2.22 15.30 -10.69
CA ASN A 157 0.89 15.82 -10.41
C ASN A 157 0.79 16.40 -8.98
N LEU A 158 1.61 15.87 -8.06
CA LEU A 158 1.68 16.35 -6.68
C LEU A 158 2.47 17.67 -6.54
N LEU A 159 3.42 17.94 -7.43
CA LEU A 159 4.23 19.18 -7.41
C LEU A 159 3.39 20.45 -7.57
N THR A 160 2.26 20.38 -8.26
CA THR A 160 1.37 21.53 -8.50
C THR A 160 0.35 21.74 -7.37
N MET A 161 0.34 20.89 -6.35
CA MET A 161 -0.64 20.91 -5.28
C MET A 161 -0.10 21.53 -3.99
N SER A 162 -0.93 22.33 -3.31
CA SER A 162 -0.67 22.78 -1.94
C SER A 162 -0.66 21.60 -0.95
N PRO A 163 -0.02 21.74 0.22
CA PRO A 163 0.01 20.69 1.25
C PRO A 163 -1.38 20.19 1.66
N ASN A 164 -2.37 21.08 1.72
CA ASN A 164 -3.76 20.73 2.03
C ASN A 164 -4.43 19.94 0.89
N GLN A 165 -4.14 20.26 -0.37
CA GLN A 165 -4.62 19.49 -1.52
C GLN A 165 -4.01 18.10 -1.54
N ILE A 166 -2.70 17.96 -1.27
CA ILE A 166 -2.02 16.66 -1.15
C ILE A 166 -2.68 15.81 -0.07
N LYS A 167 -2.95 16.38 1.11
CA LYS A 167 -3.65 15.69 2.21
C LYS A 167 -5.04 15.21 1.79
N LYS A 168 -5.83 16.06 1.13
CA LYS A 168 -7.16 15.73 0.61
C LYS A 168 -7.12 14.68 -0.51
N TRP A 169 -6.07 14.68 -1.33
CA TRP A 169 -5.85 13.69 -2.38
C TRP A 169 -5.46 12.32 -1.81
N ARG A 170 -4.63 12.32 -0.76
CA ARG A 170 -4.05 11.12 -0.14
C ARG A 170 -5.03 10.36 0.74
N ASN A 171 -5.78 11.08 1.58
CA ASN A 171 -6.63 10.47 2.60
C ASN A 171 -7.68 9.49 2.05
N PRO A 172 -8.42 9.77 0.96
CA PRO A 172 -9.38 8.84 0.39
C PRO A 172 -8.72 7.54 -0.11
N LYS A 173 -7.55 7.63 -0.74
CA LYS A 173 -6.80 6.47 -1.23
C LYS A 173 -6.25 5.64 -0.08
N LYS A 174 -5.73 6.30 0.95
CA LYS A 174 -5.29 5.66 2.19
C LYS A 174 -6.40 4.90 2.86
N ARG A 175 -7.59 5.50 2.97
CA ARG A 175 -8.78 4.85 3.53
C ARG A 175 -9.19 3.63 2.71
N ALA A 176 -9.25 3.76 1.38
CA ALA A 176 -9.65 2.67 0.49
C ALA A 176 -8.72 1.46 0.60
N VAL A 177 -7.41 1.68 0.62
CA VAL A 177 -6.41 0.60 0.79
C VAL A 177 -6.46 0.00 2.19
N ALA A 178 -6.60 0.83 3.24
CA ALA A 178 -6.71 0.33 4.60
C ALA A 178 -7.95 -0.56 4.78
N ASN A 179 -9.08 -0.16 4.20
CA ASN A 179 -10.31 -0.96 4.18
C ASN A 179 -10.09 -2.29 3.46
N LEU A 180 -9.48 -2.26 2.27
CA LEU A 180 -9.19 -3.48 1.51
C LEU A 180 -8.29 -4.43 2.29
N VAL A 181 -7.16 -3.94 2.82
CA VAL A 181 -6.22 -4.72 3.64
C VAL A 181 -6.92 -5.28 4.89
N GLY A 182 -7.86 -4.54 5.48
CA GLY A 182 -8.66 -5.03 6.60
C GLY A 182 -9.54 -6.23 6.24
N VAL A 183 -10.00 -6.34 4.99
CA VAL A 183 -10.87 -7.43 4.52
C VAL A 183 -10.06 -8.63 4.04
N ILE A 184 -9.06 -8.43 3.17
CA ILE A 184 -8.34 -9.52 2.49
C ILE A 184 -6.92 -9.77 3.01
N GLY A 185 -6.45 -8.94 3.94
CA GLY A 185 -5.07 -8.95 4.43
C GLY A 185 -4.10 -8.21 3.50
N ASP A 186 -2.85 -8.09 3.95
CA ASP A 186 -1.77 -7.46 3.18
C ASP A 186 -1.15 -8.44 2.18
N LYS A 187 -1.82 -8.58 1.03
CA LYS A 187 -1.39 -9.43 -0.09
C LYS A 187 -0.49 -8.68 -1.07
N GLU A 188 0.26 -9.45 -1.86
CA GLU A 188 0.94 -8.93 -3.04
C GLU A 188 -0.08 -8.61 -4.11
N ILE A 189 0.10 -7.49 -4.80
CA ILE A 189 -0.84 -6.99 -5.80
C ILE A 189 -0.99 -8.01 -6.95
N ALA A 190 0.11 -8.68 -7.33
CA ALA A 190 0.10 -9.74 -8.35
C ALA A 190 -0.69 -10.99 -7.93
N SER A 191 -0.93 -11.19 -6.62
CA SER A 191 -1.69 -12.32 -6.09
C SER A 191 -3.18 -12.02 -5.86
N LEU A 192 -3.62 -10.81 -6.19
CA LEU A 192 -5.03 -10.43 -6.04
C LEU A 192 -5.90 -11.23 -6.98
N THR A 193 -6.95 -11.84 -6.43
CA THR A 193 -7.93 -12.60 -7.21
C THR A 193 -9.24 -11.84 -7.36
N ARG A 194 -10.11 -12.35 -8.25
CA ARG A 194 -11.48 -11.85 -8.38
C ARG A 194 -12.28 -12.06 -7.09
N ASP A 195 -12.05 -13.17 -6.38
CA ASP A 195 -12.72 -13.49 -5.12
C ASP A 195 -12.39 -12.47 -4.02
N ASP A 196 -11.14 -12.00 -3.97
CA ASP A 196 -10.74 -10.93 -3.05
C ASP A 196 -11.52 -9.64 -3.29
N ALA A 197 -11.73 -9.30 -4.57
CA ALA A 197 -12.49 -8.12 -4.96
C ALA A 197 -13.99 -8.27 -4.66
N ILE A 198 -14.55 -9.48 -4.81
CA ILE A 198 -15.92 -9.80 -4.43
C ILE A 198 -16.09 -9.71 -2.91
N ALA A 199 -15.17 -10.27 -2.13
CA ALA A 199 -15.19 -10.18 -0.67
C ALA A 199 -15.17 -8.73 -0.19
N PHE A 200 -14.39 -7.86 -0.84
CA PHE A 200 -14.38 -6.43 -0.55
C PHE A 200 -15.73 -5.75 -0.86
N ARG A 201 -16.37 -6.13 -1.98
CA ARG A 201 -17.70 -5.65 -2.35
C ARG A 201 -18.77 -6.09 -1.35
N GLU A 202 -18.76 -7.36 -0.94
CA GLU A 202 -19.70 -7.90 0.06
C GLU A 202 -19.53 -7.25 1.42
N TRP A 203 -18.28 -7.00 1.84
CA TRP A 203 -18.01 -6.24 3.06
C TRP A 203 -18.63 -4.84 2.99
N TRP A 204 -18.51 -4.15 1.85
CA TRP A 204 -19.17 -2.86 1.65
C TRP A 204 -20.70 -2.95 1.69
N GLN A 205 -21.29 -3.99 1.11
CA GLN A 205 -22.74 -4.18 1.15
C GLN A 205 -23.26 -4.35 2.57
N LYS A 206 -22.58 -5.15 3.39
CA LYS A 206 -22.94 -5.33 4.80
C LYS A 206 -22.92 -4.00 5.55
N ARG A 207 -21.87 -3.20 5.36
CA ARG A 207 -21.77 -1.88 5.99
C ARG A 207 -22.80 -0.87 5.51
N ILE A 208 -23.22 -0.93 4.24
CA ILE A 208 -24.29 -0.06 3.75
C ILE A 208 -25.61 -0.39 4.46
N VAL A 209 -25.89 -1.68 4.69
CA VAL A 209 -27.11 -2.13 5.37
C VAL A 209 -27.04 -1.88 6.88
N GLU A 210 -25.90 -2.17 7.52
CA GLU A 210 -25.73 -2.10 8.98
C GLU A 210 -25.45 -0.69 9.48
N ASP A 211 -24.55 0.04 8.82
CA ASP A 211 -24.08 1.37 9.26
C ASP A 211 -24.84 2.52 8.55
N GLY A 212 -25.76 2.22 7.63
CA GLY A 212 -26.49 3.22 6.84
C GLY A 212 -25.58 4.07 5.93
N LEU A 213 -24.44 3.52 5.49
CA LEU A 213 -23.47 4.25 4.66
C LEU A 213 -23.95 4.44 3.22
N ASP A 214 -23.56 5.56 2.62
CA ASP A 214 -23.83 5.85 1.21
C ASP A 214 -23.10 4.91 0.24
N ILE A 215 -23.83 4.38 -0.74
CA ILE A 215 -23.32 3.55 -1.84
C ILE A 215 -22.22 4.28 -2.62
N GLY A 216 -22.33 5.61 -2.75
CA GLY A 216 -21.30 6.44 -3.37
C GLY A 216 -19.94 6.36 -2.66
N THR A 217 -19.91 6.15 -1.33
CA THR A 217 -18.68 5.96 -0.57
C THR A 217 -17.99 4.64 -0.91
N ALA A 218 -18.74 3.54 -1.00
CA ALA A 218 -18.22 2.25 -1.41
C ALA A 218 -17.65 2.30 -2.84
N ASN A 219 -18.38 2.93 -3.76
CA ASN A 219 -17.98 3.09 -5.15
C ASN A 219 -16.72 3.97 -5.32
N LYS A 220 -16.51 4.96 -4.43
CA LYS A 220 -15.27 5.75 -4.40
C LYS A 220 -14.08 4.88 -3.99
N ASP A 221 -14.23 4.01 -2.99
CA ASP A 221 -13.13 3.13 -2.55
C ASP A 221 -12.74 2.14 -3.63
N ILE A 222 -13.73 1.45 -4.22
CA ILE A 222 -13.50 0.53 -5.35
C ILE A 222 -12.82 1.26 -6.51
N GLY A 223 -13.27 2.48 -6.82
CA GLY A 223 -12.69 3.32 -7.87
C GLY A 223 -11.24 3.73 -7.58
N HIS A 224 -10.94 4.14 -6.34
CA HIS A 224 -9.59 4.52 -5.94
C HIS A 224 -8.61 3.35 -6.02
N VAL A 225 -8.97 2.19 -5.46
CA VAL A 225 -8.15 0.97 -5.53
C VAL A 225 -7.92 0.56 -6.97
N SER A 226 -9.00 0.49 -7.78
CA SER A 226 -8.90 0.13 -9.20
C SER A 226 -7.99 1.07 -9.99
N LYS A 227 -8.09 2.39 -9.75
CA LYS A 227 -7.20 3.37 -10.40
C LYS A 227 -5.74 3.16 -9.99
N MET A 228 -5.46 2.98 -8.70
CA MET A 228 -4.09 2.78 -8.21
C MET A 228 -3.47 1.50 -8.78
N LEU A 229 -4.21 0.39 -8.75
CA LEU A 229 -3.76 -0.88 -9.33
C LEU A 229 -3.44 -0.75 -10.82
N ARG A 230 -4.32 -0.09 -11.58
CA ARG A 230 -4.10 0.14 -13.01
C ARG A 230 -2.83 0.97 -13.28
N VAL A 231 -2.59 2.03 -12.52
CA VAL A 231 -1.42 2.89 -12.73
C VAL A 231 -0.13 2.16 -12.36
N VAL A 232 -0.11 1.44 -11.24
CA VAL A 232 1.04 0.62 -10.82
C VAL A 232 1.30 -0.52 -11.80
N ASP A 233 0.24 -1.17 -12.31
CA ASP A 233 0.36 -2.19 -13.35
C ASP A 233 0.96 -1.65 -14.64
N LEU A 234 0.48 -0.51 -15.13
CA LEU A 234 1.03 0.12 -16.34
C LEU A 234 2.50 0.52 -16.16
N THR A 235 2.86 1.04 -14.99
CA THR A 235 4.24 1.44 -14.70
C THR A 235 5.16 0.23 -14.60
N HIS A 236 4.80 -0.82 -13.86
CA HIS A 236 5.69 -1.96 -13.60
C HIS A 236 5.44 -3.17 -14.52
N GLN A 237 4.45 -3.09 -15.42
CA GLN A 237 4.03 -4.16 -16.33
C GLN A 237 3.78 -5.48 -15.59
N LEU A 238 3.05 -5.40 -14.48
CA LEU A 238 2.80 -6.57 -13.63
C LEU A 238 1.87 -7.58 -14.31
N LYS A 239 1.12 -7.14 -15.34
CA LYS A 239 0.09 -7.90 -16.05
C LYS A 239 -1.02 -8.32 -15.11
N LEU A 240 -1.48 -7.37 -14.29
CA LEU A 240 -2.56 -7.62 -13.35
C LEU A 240 -3.88 -7.82 -14.07
N GLU A 241 -4.63 -8.83 -13.63
CA GLU A 241 -6.02 -8.97 -14.02
C GLU A 241 -6.85 -7.80 -13.45
N PRO A 242 -7.82 -7.25 -14.20
CA PRO A 242 -8.66 -6.16 -13.73
C PRO A 242 -9.73 -6.66 -12.74
N VAL A 243 -9.29 -7.11 -11.56
CA VAL A 243 -10.11 -7.78 -10.54
C VAL A 243 -11.27 -6.95 -10.01
N PHE A 244 -11.25 -5.62 -10.15
CA PHE A 244 -12.35 -4.73 -9.73
C PHE A 244 -13.32 -4.32 -10.85
N ARG A 245 -13.12 -4.81 -12.09
CA ARG A 245 -13.98 -4.48 -13.23
C ARG A 245 -15.44 -4.86 -12.95
N ASN A 246 -16.38 -3.97 -13.21
CA ASN A 246 -17.83 -4.22 -13.05
C ASN A 246 -18.25 -4.63 -11.61
N LEU A 247 -17.53 -4.22 -10.56
CA LEU A 247 -17.90 -4.50 -9.15
C LEU A 247 -18.56 -3.32 -8.43
N ARG A 248 -18.90 -2.24 -9.15
CA ARG A 248 -19.60 -1.09 -8.57
C ARG A 248 -20.99 -1.52 -8.09
N LEU A 249 -21.45 -0.88 -7.01
CA LEU A 249 -22.78 -1.05 -6.47
C LEU A 249 -23.75 -0.11 -7.18
N SER A 250 -24.91 -0.62 -7.57
CA SER A 250 -26.01 0.12 -8.20
C SER A 250 -26.90 0.80 -7.15
N GLY A 251 -27.73 1.75 -7.58
CA GLY A 251 -28.72 2.41 -6.70
C GLY A 251 -28.17 3.57 -5.87
N ALA A 252 -26.97 4.06 -6.18
CA ALA A 252 -26.45 5.26 -5.53
C ALA A 252 -27.32 6.47 -5.88
N VAL A 253 -27.93 7.09 -4.87
CA VAL A 253 -28.69 8.33 -5.01
C VAL A 253 -27.78 9.50 -4.64
N PRO A 254 -27.66 10.55 -5.46
CA PRO A 254 -26.94 11.75 -5.08
C PRO A 254 -27.56 12.33 -3.80
N GLY A 255 -26.79 12.37 -2.71
CA GLY A 255 -27.25 13.03 -1.49
C GLY A 255 -27.46 14.52 -1.75
N GLN A 256 -28.70 14.99 -1.61
CA GLN A 256 -28.99 16.42 -1.65
C GLN A 256 -28.62 17.00 -0.28
N ARG A 257 -27.64 17.91 -0.26
CA ARG A 257 -27.34 18.68 0.94
C ARG A 257 -28.48 19.65 1.17
N ALA A 258 -29.03 19.67 2.39
CA ALA A 258 -29.99 20.69 2.77
C ALA A 258 -29.33 22.07 2.58
N ALA A 259 -30.01 22.97 1.87
CA ALA A 259 -29.61 24.36 1.83
C ALA A 259 -29.85 24.99 3.20
N PHE A 260 -28.97 25.90 3.61
CA PHE A 260 -29.27 26.75 4.75
C PHE A 260 -30.42 27.69 4.38
N THR A 261 -31.32 27.95 5.34
CA THR A 261 -32.37 28.95 5.13
C THR A 261 -31.75 30.35 5.08
N ALA A 262 -32.46 31.30 4.46
CA ALA A 262 -31.98 32.67 4.36
C ALA A 262 -31.75 33.28 5.75
N GLU A 263 -32.64 32.98 6.71
CA GLU A 263 -32.54 33.45 8.09
C GLU A 263 -31.28 32.90 8.77
N PHE A 264 -30.99 31.60 8.60
CA PHE A 264 -29.78 31.01 9.17
C PHE A 264 -28.50 31.65 8.59
N ILE A 265 -28.50 31.96 7.30
CA ILE A 265 -27.37 32.64 6.66
C ILE A 265 -27.20 34.05 7.26
N GLN A 266 -28.28 34.82 7.37
CA GLN A 266 -28.23 36.19 7.90
C GLN A 266 -27.85 36.24 9.39
N GLU A 267 -28.43 35.38 10.22
CA GLU A 267 -28.29 35.43 11.68
C GLU A 267 -27.03 34.74 12.22
N LYS A 268 -26.41 33.84 11.45
CA LYS A 268 -25.26 33.05 11.92
C LYS A 268 -24.02 33.19 11.05
N ILE A 269 -24.18 33.21 9.73
CA ILE A 269 -23.03 33.25 8.81
C ILE A 269 -22.63 34.71 8.52
N LEU A 270 -23.61 35.59 8.36
CA LEU A 270 -23.42 37.02 8.05
C LEU A 270 -23.73 37.93 9.24
N ALA A 271 -23.77 37.38 10.46
CA ALA A 271 -23.99 38.17 11.65
C ALA A 271 -22.84 39.17 11.87
N GLU A 272 -23.15 40.29 12.51
CA GLU A 272 -22.16 41.29 12.87
C GLU A 272 -21.03 40.64 13.70
N GLY A 273 -19.78 40.88 13.32
CA GLY A 273 -18.58 40.29 13.93
C GLY A 273 -18.27 38.83 13.54
N ALA A 274 -19.15 38.12 12.83
CA ALA A 274 -18.91 36.72 12.44
C ALA A 274 -17.77 36.55 11.43
N LEU A 275 -17.47 37.60 10.66
CA LEU A 275 -16.48 37.60 9.59
C LEU A 275 -15.17 38.32 9.95
N ASP A 276 -15.03 38.79 11.19
CA ASP A 276 -13.87 39.58 11.64
C ASP A 276 -12.55 38.80 11.55
N GLY A 277 -12.60 37.47 11.59
CA GLY A 277 -11.44 36.58 11.43
C GLY A 277 -10.93 36.44 10.00
N LEU A 278 -11.63 36.99 9.00
CA LEU A 278 -11.18 36.99 7.59
C LEU A 278 -10.18 38.11 7.33
N ASN A 279 -9.26 37.87 6.41
CA ASN A 279 -8.38 38.93 5.88
C ASN A 279 -9.16 39.88 4.96
N ASP A 280 -8.62 41.08 4.73
CA ASP A 280 -9.31 42.15 3.99
C ASP A 280 -9.73 41.72 2.58
N GLU A 281 -8.89 40.97 1.87
CA GLU A 281 -9.21 40.43 0.54
C GLU A 281 -10.42 39.50 0.55
N ALA A 282 -10.55 38.62 1.56
CA ALA A 282 -11.69 37.72 1.68
C ALA A 282 -12.96 38.46 2.11
N ARG A 283 -12.85 39.55 2.88
CA ARG A 283 -14.01 40.39 3.23
C ARG A 283 -14.57 41.11 2.00
N HIS A 284 -13.72 41.61 1.11
CA HIS A 284 -14.16 42.25 -0.13
C HIS A 284 -14.91 41.31 -1.08
N LEU A 285 -14.61 40.01 -1.06
CA LEU A 285 -15.35 39.00 -1.86
C LEU A 285 -16.78 38.76 -1.37
N ILE A 286 -17.05 39.03 -0.09
CA ILE A 286 -18.33 38.71 0.55
C ILE A 286 -19.29 39.90 0.50
N TYR A 287 -18.84 41.10 0.09
CA TYR A 287 -19.55 42.38 0.18
C TYR A 287 -21.08 42.23 0.10
N VAL A 288 -21.70 42.29 1.27
CA VAL A 288 -23.15 42.29 1.51
C VAL A 288 -23.59 43.73 1.68
#